data_AF-A0A9D0ZWI3-F1
#
_entry.id   AF-A0A9D0ZWI3-F1
#
_cell.length_a   1.000
_cell.length_b   1.000
_cell.length_c   1.000
_cell.angle_alpha   90.00
_cell.angle_beta   90.00
_cell.angle_gamma   90.00
#
_symmetry.space_group_name_H-M   'P 1'
#
loop_
_entity.id
_entity.type
_entity.pdbx_description
1 polymer ?
#
loop_
_entity_poly.entity_id
_entity_poly.type
_entity_poly.pdbx_seq_one_letter_code
_entity_poly.pdbx_strand_id
1 'polypeptide(L)'
;MFSTNGKISARQVKRMLTIELFGLSALVLPLFALNLDGRDFLFAFLLGILLVTLLTAVVLYLARHMKGNFFAYVKRRLGTVGGMIFGAVLFAYCFLTFLYVLRLFGDLGTDFVLREESPYVLMTMAAVAAFFLAQGELQIRSRVSEVFYPVLMYPILALILFAAFHMDAGYLAPGTARIDLETLSKGGEMVIPFGMLVLFLLLKPYVHDPEKGGRAVSEGVTFVLWTLLILFVVLIGTFGGGGVRSLPYPAVTLMSSTEIPGGFLQRWDVIFTGLLMTGLFLSAGACLSYMKLLAKPFLRRGKERNLTLALCILGLLAAFLAGNYEKALQLYQVLGGRVLLPLEILFLVLLWIIERTGSRRERQGGGQRDGEEERLKAEKREKVGKILGIVTVTAVCVLVLSGCSGRELEDRKFSSVVVVPSEDIEARMDLLQQQSSQFLDYGHVKAILLYEEVAKDPIKLEEVLLYFQEHPEFAQNILVFAGGEKELKVARENSRGIGDELGDLYKNQPKGKEALSADLKDLLNFIFNEEPEIRIPVVSAAGEKLILDGSITVLRENS
;
A
#
# COMPACT_ATOMS: atom_id res chain seq x y z
N MET A 1 21.81 18.69 -24.90
CA MET A 1 21.20 19.96 -24.45
C MET A 1 19.70 19.89 -24.73
N PHE A 2 18.86 19.55 -23.74
CA PHE A 2 17.40 19.48 -23.94
C PHE A 2 16.81 20.88 -23.77
N SER A 3 16.08 21.39 -24.76
CA SER A 3 15.44 22.71 -24.66
C SER A 3 14.40 22.72 -23.53
N THR A 4 14.54 23.67 -22.62
CA THR A 4 13.63 23.95 -21.50
C THR A 4 12.37 24.63 -22.02
N ASN A 5 11.54 23.90 -22.78
CA ASN A 5 10.25 24.40 -23.27
C ASN A 5 9.12 24.22 -22.22
N GLY A 6 9.44 23.80 -20.99
CA GLY A 6 8.47 23.51 -19.92
C GLY A 6 7.51 22.34 -20.19
N LYS A 7 7.67 21.62 -21.32
CA LYS A 7 6.80 20.52 -21.74
C LYS A 7 7.37 19.12 -21.43
N ILE A 8 6.47 18.14 -21.26
CA ILE A 8 6.77 16.72 -21.04
C ILE A 8 6.20 15.84 -22.17
N SER A 9 6.84 14.70 -22.43
CA SER A 9 6.41 13.76 -23.48
C SER A 9 5.29 12.82 -23.01
N ALA A 10 4.53 12.24 -23.93
CA ALA A 10 3.52 11.23 -23.59
C ALA A 10 4.13 10.00 -22.89
N ARG A 11 5.33 9.58 -23.31
CA ARG A 11 6.09 8.49 -22.66
C ARG A 11 6.40 8.81 -21.20
N GLN A 12 6.82 10.05 -20.94
CA GLN A 12 7.11 10.54 -19.59
C GLN A 12 5.86 10.59 -18.71
N VAL A 13 4.71 11.03 -19.26
CA VAL A 13 3.42 11.00 -18.56
C VAL A 13 3.05 9.57 -18.15
N LYS A 14 3.12 8.61 -19.09
CA LYS A 14 2.81 7.19 -18.81
C LYS A 14 3.67 6.65 -17.67
N ARG A 15 4.99 6.79 -17.79
CA ARG A 15 5.95 6.25 -16.83
C ARG A 15 5.81 6.85 -15.44
N MET A 16 5.63 8.17 -15.38
CA MET A 16 5.44 8.90 -14.12
C MET A 16 4.15 8.45 -13.42
N LEU A 17 3.01 8.42 -14.12
CA LEU A 17 1.74 7.98 -13.54
C LEU A 17 1.76 6.51 -13.12
N THR A 18 2.37 5.63 -13.91
CA THR A 18 2.45 4.20 -13.55
C THR A 18 3.16 4.01 -12.21
N ILE A 19 4.29 4.67 -11.98
CA ILE A 19 5.02 4.55 -10.70
C ILE A 19 4.21 5.16 -9.56
N GLU A 20 3.69 6.39 -9.77
CA GLU A 20 2.92 7.12 -8.75
C GLU A 20 1.70 6.32 -8.26
N LEU A 21 1.00 5.65 -9.17
CA LEU A 21 -0.19 4.85 -8.85
C LEU A 21 0.17 3.47 -8.32
N PHE A 22 1.14 2.78 -8.91
CA PHE A 22 1.46 1.40 -8.54
C PHE A 22 2.04 1.30 -7.12
N GLY A 23 3.03 2.14 -6.78
CA GLY A 23 3.78 2.02 -5.53
C GLY A 23 2.88 2.11 -4.29
N LEU A 24 1.96 3.09 -4.26
CA LEU A 24 1.00 3.24 -3.18
C LEU A 24 -0.07 2.13 -3.22
N SER A 25 -0.63 1.85 -4.40
CA SER A 25 -1.74 0.90 -4.53
C SER A 25 -1.34 -0.53 -4.17
N ALA A 26 -0.12 -0.96 -4.51
CA ALA A 26 0.35 -2.31 -4.25
C ALA A 26 0.42 -2.63 -2.74
N LEU A 27 0.69 -1.62 -1.90
CA LEU A 27 0.79 -1.76 -0.45
C LEU A 27 -0.56 -1.55 0.24
N VAL A 28 -1.35 -0.58 -0.22
CA VAL A 28 -2.57 -0.15 0.45
C VAL A 28 -3.75 -1.05 0.15
N LEU A 29 -3.93 -1.45 -1.11
CA LEU A 29 -5.15 -2.12 -1.54
C LEU A 29 -5.32 -3.54 -0.95
N PRO A 30 -4.27 -4.36 -0.70
CA PRO A 30 -4.44 -5.62 0.03
C PRO A 30 -5.03 -5.41 1.43
N LEU A 31 -4.71 -4.29 2.09
CA LEU A 31 -5.24 -3.96 3.42
C LEU A 31 -6.73 -3.61 3.38
N PHE A 32 -7.31 -3.38 2.20
CA PHE A 32 -8.75 -3.18 2.06
C PHE A 32 -9.50 -4.52 1.98
N ALA A 33 -8.78 -5.64 1.85
CA ALA A 33 -9.33 -7.00 1.91
C ALA A 33 -9.77 -7.44 3.31
N LEU A 34 -9.40 -6.68 4.35
CA LEU A 34 -9.77 -6.97 5.73
C LEU A 34 -11.28 -7.19 5.82
N ASN A 35 -11.67 -8.39 6.25
CA ASN A 35 -13.04 -8.92 6.38
C ASN A 35 -13.74 -9.46 5.11
N LEU A 36 -13.08 -9.55 3.94
CA LEU A 36 -13.67 -10.14 2.72
C LEU A 36 -13.05 -11.47 2.34
N ASP A 37 -13.85 -12.48 1.96
CA ASP A 37 -13.31 -13.77 1.46
C ASP A 37 -12.49 -13.51 0.21
N GLY A 38 -11.48 -14.33 -0.08
CA GLY A 38 -10.58 -14.09 -1.22
C GLY A 38 -11.35 -13.89 -2.54
N ARG A 39 -12.48 -14.59 -2.70
CA ARG A 39 -13.40 -14.45 -3.84
C ARG A 39 -14.14 -13.11 -3.87
N ASP A 40 -14.67 -12.70 -2.73
CA ASP A 40 -15.39 -11.42 -2.58
C ASP A 40 -14.44 -10.24 -2.75
N PHE A 41 -13.21 -10.38 -2.28
CA PHE A 41 -12.14 -9.42 -2.51
C PHE A 41 -11.78 -9.31 -4.00
N LEU A 42 -11.64 -10.42 -4.74
CA LEU A 42 -11.43 -10.37 -6.19
C LEU A 42 -12.58 -9.67 -6.91
N PHE A 43 -13.83 -9.96 -6.53
CA PHE A 43 -14.99 -9.28 -7.10
C PHE A 43 -14.99 -7.78 -6.78
N ALA A 44 -14.75 -7.40 -5.52
CA ALA A 44 -14.61 -6.01 -5.10
C ALA A 44 -13.49 -5.29 -5.88
N PHE A 45 -12.38 -5.98 -6.13
CA PHE A 45 -11.27 -5.44 -6.91
C PHE A 45 -11.65 -5.26 -8.39
N LEU A 46 -12.36 -6.21 -9.01
CA LEU A 46 -12.90 -6.05 -10.37
C LEU A 46 -13.88 -4.87 -10.47
N LEU A 47 -14.72 -4.66 -9.46
CA LEU A 47 -15.56 -3.47 -9.35
C LEU A 47 -14.71 -2.20 -9.25
N GLY A 48 -13.64 -2.22 -8.46
CA GLY A 48 -12.66 -1.15 -8.38
C GLY A 48 -12.03 -0.82 -9.75
N ILE A 49 -11.59 -1.84 -10.50
CA ILE A 49 -11.06 -1.68 -11.87
C ILE A 49 -12.09 -0.98 -12.77
N LEU A 50 -13.36 -1.39 -12.71
CA LEU A 50 -14.43 -0.75 -13.47
C LEU A 50 -14.56 0.73 -13.09
N LEU A 51 -14.63 1.04 -11.79
CA LEU A 51 -14.77 2.42 -11.31
C LEU A 51 -13.57 3.30 -11.66
N VAL A 52 -12.33 2.80 -11.54
CA VAL A 52 -11.12 3.52 -11.94
C VAL A 52 -11.07 3.73 -13.46
N THR A 53 -11.54 2.76 -14.24
CA THR A 53 -11.65 2.91 -15.70
C THR A 53 -12.67 3.98 -16.07
N LEU A 54 -13.82 4.03 -15.39
CA LEU A 54 -14.82 5.09 -15.54
C LEU A 54 -14.26 6.46 -15.14
N LEU A 55 -13.57 6.56 -14.00
CA LEU A 55 -12.89 7.77 -13.55
C LEU A 55 -11.89 8.27 -14.61
N THR A 56 -11.07 7.35 -15.13
CA THR A 56 -10.11 7.65 -16.21
C THR A 56 -10.81 8.17 -17.46
N ALA A 57 -11.92 7.55 -17.86
CA ALA A 57 -12.71 8.01 -19.01
C ALA A 57 -13.26 9.43 -18.81
N VAL A 58 -13.77 9.76 -17.61
CA VAL A 58 -14.23 11.10 -17.26
C VAL A 58 -13.09 12.12 -17.29
N VAL A 59 -11.95 11.80 -16.65
CA VAL A 59 -10.76 12.66 -16.64
C VAL A 59 -10.26 12.92 -18.05
N LEU A 60 -10.18 11.90 -18.90
CA LEU A 60 -9.75 12.04 -20.30
C LEU A 60 -10.75 12.82 -21.15
N TYR A 61 -12.06 12.63 -20.92
CA TYR A 61 -13.09 13.42 -21.58
C TYR A 61 -12.95 14.91 -21.25
N LEU A 62 -12.81 15.24 -19.97
CA LEU A 62 -12.63 16.63 -19.52
C LEU A 62 -11.30 17.20 -20.02
N ALA A 63 -10.23 16.39 -19.98
CA ALA A 63 -8.94 16.78 -20.51
C ALA A 63 -9.07 17.16 -21.99
N ARG A 64 -9.78 16.41 -22.83
CA ARG A 64 -9.95 16.77 -24.26
C ARG A 64 -10.64 18.13 -24.45
N HIS A 65 -11.66 18.45 -23.64
CA HIS A 65 -12.45 19.67 -23.78
C HIS A 65 -11.83 20.91 -23.08
N MET A 66 -10.84 20.71 -22.21
CA MET A 66 -10.15 21.79 -21.51
C MET A 66 -9.32 22.65 -22.47
N LYS A 67 -9.73 23.91 -22.67
CA LYS A 67 -8.94 24.93 -23.39
C LYS A 67 -8.15 25.79 -22.40
N GLY A 68 -6.82 25.80 -22.52
CA GLY A 68 -5.93 26.58 -21.65
C GLY A 68 -5.52 25.84 -20.37
N ASN A 69 -5.22 26.60 -19.31
CA ASN A 69 -4.80 26.04 -18.02
C ASN A 69 -6.00 25.55 -17.18
N PHE A 70 -5.71 24.66 -16.23
CA PHE A 70 -6.70 24.06 -15.34
C PHE A 70 -7.54 25.11 -14.59
N PHE A 71 -6.89 26.09 -13.94
CA PHE A 71 -7.60 27.09 -13.14
C PHE A 71 -8.56 27.95 -13.96
N ALA A 72 -8.17 28.36 -15.17
CA ALA A 72 -9.03 29.15 -16.06
C ALA A 72 -10.20 28.30 -16.56
N TYR A 73 -9.97 27.02 -16.86
CA TYR A 73 -11.02 26.09 -17.25
C TYR A 73 -12.05 25.93 -16.14
N VAL A 74 -11.60 25.60 -14.93
CA VAL A 74 -12.48 25.41 -13.76
C VAL A 74 -13.20 26.72 -13.41
N LYS A 75 -12.50 27.86 -13.39
CA LYS A 75 -13.11 29.18 -13.13
C LYS A 75 -14.20 29.52 -14.14
N ARG A 76 -14.01 29.19 -15.43
CA ARG A 76 -15.00 29.44 -16.50
C ARG A 76 -16.23 28.54 -16.36
N ARG A 77 -16.06 27.30 -15.88
CA ARG A 77 -17.15 26.32 -15.80
C ARG A 77 -17.91 26.38 -14.46
N LEU A 78 -17.19 26.43 -13.33
CA LEU A 78 -17.74 26.41 -11.97
C LEU A 78 -17.78 27.78 -11.27
N GLY A 79 -17.25 28.83 -11.90
CA GLY A 79 -17.07 30.14 -11.26
C GLY A 79 -15.86 30.17 -10.32
N THR A 80 -15.58 31.36 -9.76
CA THR A 80 -14.40 31.57 -8.91
C THR A 80 -14.46 30.77 -7.60
N VAL A 81 -15.62 30.79 -6.92
CA VAL A 81 -15.80 30.10 -5.63
C VAL A 81 -15.74 28.60 -5.81
N GLY A 82 -16.52 28.04 -6.74
CA GLY A 82 -16.51 26.59 -7.04
C GLY A 82 -15.13 26.08 -7.46
N GLY A 83 -14.40 26.87 -8.26
CA GLY A 83 -13.03 26.50 -8.63
C GLY A 83 -12.02 26.58 -7.49
N MET A 84 -12.17 27.52 -6.57
CA MET A 84 -11.33 27.59 -5.37
C MET A 84 -11.58 26.39 -4.44
N ILE A 85 -12.85 26.01 -4.23
CA ILE A 85 -13.21 24.83 -3.43
C ILE A 85 -12.66 23.56 -4.08
N PHE A 86 -12.85 23.37 -5.38
CA PHE A 86 -12.32 22.20 -6.07
C PHE A 86 -10.78 22.13 -5.97
N GLY A 87 -10.09 23.26 -6.15
CA GLY A 87 -8.64 23.34 -5.93
C GLY A 87 -8.23 23.00 -4.50
N ALA A 88 -9.02 23.42 -3.49
CA ALA A 88 -8.78 23.10 -2.09
C ALA A 88 -9.00 21.61 -1.77
N VAL A 89 -10.02 20.97 -2.35
CA VAL A 89 -10.25 19.52 -2.22
C VAL A 89 -9.06 18.74 -2.78
N LEU A 90 -8.61 19.04 -4.01
CA LEU A 90 -7.43 18.41 -4.61
C LEU A 90 -6.16 18.64 -3.78
N PHE A 91 -6.03 19.83 -3.19
CA PHE A 91 -4.90 20.17 -2.33
C PHE A 91 -4.92 19.36 -1.04
N ALA A 92 -6.07 19.27 -0.37
CA ALA A 92 -6.25 18.50 0.85
C ALA A 92 -6.01 17.01 0.62
N TYR A 93 -6.48 16.47 -0.51
CA TYR A 93 -6.22 15.08 -0.89
C TYR A 93 -4.72 14.85 -1.09
N CYS A 94 -4.03 15.71 -1.85
CA CYS A 94 -2.57 15.62 -2.00
C CYS A 94 -1.81 15.72 -0.66
N PHE A 95 -2.27 16.59 0.25
CA PHE A 95 -1.65 16.76 1.57
C PHE A 95 -1.82 15.51 2.42
N LEU A 96 -3.01 14.93 2.42
CA LEU A 96 -3.31 13.71 3.17
C LEU A 96 -2.56 12.50 2.60
N THR A 97 -2.51 12.35 1.28
CA THR A 97 -1.69 11.32 0.63
C THR A 97 -0.21 11.52 0.94
N PHE A 98 0.30 12.77 0.96
CA PHE A 98 1.69 13.05 1.32
C PHE A 98 2.01 12.62 2.76
N LEU A 99 1.16 13.00 3.72
CA LEU A 99 1.27 12.58 5.12
C LEU A 99 1.30 11.05 5.23
N TYR A 100 0.33 10.38 4.60
CA TYR A 100 0.22 8.93 4.64
C TYR A 100 1.43 8.24 4.01
N VAL A 101 1.89 8.71 2.85
CA VAL A 101 3.07 8.16 2.17
C VAL A 101 4.33 8.33 3.00
N LEU A 102 4.52 9.46 3.68
CA LEU A 102 5.66 9.62 4.59
C LEU A 102 5.60 8.60 5.73
N ARG A 103 4.44 8.45 6.37
CA ARG A 103 4.28 7.51 7.48
C ARG A 103 4.50 6.06 7.03
N LEU A 104 3.86 5.67 5.93
CA LEU A 104 4.05 4.37 5.28
C LEU A 104 5.53 4.12 4.93
N PHE A 105 6.26 5.13 4.43
CA PHE A 105 7.68 4.98 4.13
C PHE A 105 8.53 4.74 5.38
N GLY A 106 8.21 5.44 6.48
CA GLY A 106 8.90 5.27 7.76
C GLY A 106 8.73 3.86 8.31
N ASP A 107 7.48 3.46 8.52
CA ASP A 107 7.14 2.17 9.13
C ASP A 107 7.59 1.00 8.24
N LEU A 108 7.32 1.04 6.93
CA LEU A 108 7.78 0.00 6.00
C LEU A 108 9.32 -0.11 5.94
N GLY A 109 9.99 1.04 6.03
CA GLY A 109 11.44 1.10 6.04
C GLY A 109 12.04 0.47 7.28
N THR A 110 11.44 0.71 8.45
CA THR A 110 11.89 0.07 9.70
C THR A 110 11.51 -1.40 9.75
N ASP A 111 10.35 -1.80 9.25
CA ASP A 111 9.91 -3.19 9.36
C ASP A 111 10.74 -4.14 8.49
N PHE A 112 11.22 -3.69 7.32
CA PHE A 112 11.87 -4.56 6.34
C PHE A 112 13.31 -4.19 5.97
N VAL A 113 13.71 -2.91 6.05
CA VAL A 113 14.99 -2.44 5.47
C VAL A 113 16.00 -2.03 6.54
N LEU A 114 15.68 -1.04 7.37
CA LEU A 114 16.53 -0.50 8.45
C LEU A 114 15.81 -0.61 9.79
N ARG A 115 15.78 -1.82 10.36
CA ARG A 115 15.12 -2.15 11.64
C ARG A 115 15.71 -1.40 12.84
N GLU A 116 16.99 -1.05 12.76
CA GLU A 116 17.72 -0.34 13.83
C GLU A 116 17.40 1.17 13.88
N GLU A 117 16.77 1.71 12.85
CA GLU A 117 16.53 3.14 12.72
C GLU A 117 15.13 3.53 13.20
N SER A 118 14.98 4.77 13.65
CA SER A 118 13.66 5.30 13.98
C SER A 118 12.85 5.57 12.70
N PRO A 119 11.53 5.24 12.65
CA PRO A 119 10.70 5.52 11.47
C PRO A 119 10.69 7.02 11.15
N TYR A 120 10.83 7.87 12.16
CA TYR A 120 10.93 9.32 12.03
C TYR A 120 12.14 9.81 11.22
N VAL A 121 13.28 9.11 11.32
CA VAL A 121 14.48 9.42 10.52
C VAL A 121 14.22 9.12 9.06
N LEU A 122 13.67 7.94 8.76
CA LEU A 122 13.33 7.53 7.39
C LEU A 122 12.24 8.43 6.77
N MET A 123 11.22 8.80 7.55
CA MET A 123 10.21 9.80 7.16
C MET A 123 10.85 11.13 6.78
N THR A 124 11.81 11.58 7.58
CA THR A 124 12.51 12.85 7.36
C THR A 124 13.38 12.80 6.10
N MET A 125 14.09 11.69 5.88
CA MET A 125 14.85 11.46 4.64
C MET A 125 13.94 11.45 3.41
N ALA A 126 12.80 10.77 3.47
CA ALA A 126 11.80 10.76 2.40
C ALA A 126 11.24 12.15 2.14
N ALA A 127 10.93 12.93 3.19
CA ALA A 127 10.44 14.30 3.07
C ALA A 127 11.48 15.23 2.43
N VAL A 128 12.76 15.11 2.81
CA VAL A 128 13.86 15.88 2.21
C VAL A 128 14.06 15.51 0.75
N ALA A 129 14.05 14.22 0.40
CA ALA A 129 14.14 13.76 -0.99
C ALA A 129 12.96 14.27 -1.83
N ALA A 130 11.74 14.16 -1.29
CA ALA A 130 10.52 14.67 -1.90
C ALA A 130 10.55 16.18 -2.09
N PHE A 131 11.11 16.93 -1.13
CA PHE A 131 11.32 18.37 -1.24
C PHE A 131 12.23 18.73 -2.40
N PHE A 132 13.40 18.08 -2.53
CA PHE A 132 14.33 18.33 -3.65
C PHE A 132 13.70 17.99 -5.00
N LEU A 133 12.97 16.87 -5.08
CA LEU A 133 12.25 16.49 -6.28
C LEU A 133 11.17 17.53 -6.65
N ALA A 134 10.46 18.05 -5.64
CA ALA A 134 9.42 19.04 -5.81
C ALA A 134 9.95 20.46 -6.08
N GLN A 135 11.22 20.77 -5.80
CA GLN A 135 11.84 22.03 -6.24
C GLN A 135 12.01 22.07 -7.75
N GLY A 136 12.26 20.92 -8.37
CA GLY A 136 12.38 20.81 -9.80
C GLY A 136 11.12 21.27 -10.54
N GLU A 137 11.30 21.67 -11.80
CA GLU A 137 10.18 21.80 -12.72
C GLU A 137 9.59 20.41 -13.04
N LEU A 138 8.37 20.39 -13.58
CA LEU A 138 7.69 19.17 -13.98
C LEU A 138 8.55 18.29 -14.93
N GLN A 139 9.43 18.90 -15.73
CA GLN A 139 10.37 18.19 -16.60
C GLN A 139 11.43 17.39 -15.84
N ILE A 140 11.90 17.90 -14.70
CA ILE A 140 12.89 17.21 -13.88
C ILE A 140 12.23 15.99 -13.26
N ARG A 141 11.05 16.17 -12.65
CA ARG A 141 10.27 15.08 -12.07
C ARG A 141 9.98 13.98 -13.09
N SER A 142 9.54 14.35 -14.29
CA SER A 142 9.20 13.38 -15.32
C SER A 142 10.41 12.60 -15.85
N ARG A 143 11.58 13.23 -15.94
CA ARG A 143 12.85 12.56 -16.29
C ARG A 143 13.33 11.62 -15.18
N VAL A 144 13.20 12.03 -13.92
CA VAL A 144 13.51 11.18 -12.77
C VAL A 144 12.64 9.93 -12.81
N SER A 145 11.31 10.07 -12.90
CA SER A 145 10.41 8.93 -13.01
C SER A 145 10.68 8.08 -14.27
N GLU A 146 11.12 8.69 -15.37
CA GLU A 146 11.48 7.97 -16.59
C GLU A 146 12.71 7.05 -16.41
N VAL A 147 13.71 7.48 -15.64
CA VAL A 147 14.91 6.70 -15.30
C VAL A 147 14.56 5.59 -14.31
N PHE A 148 13.75 5.88 -13.29
CA PHE A 148 13.34 4.89 -12.30
C PHE A 148 12.36 3.85 -12.86
N TYR A 149 11.57 4.19 -13.89
CA TYR A 149 10.55 3.27 -14.43
C TYR A 149 11.05 1.85 -14.75
N PRO A 150 12.09 1.64 -15.59
CA PRO A 150 12.57 0.29 -15.86
C PRO A 150 13.20 -0.38 -14.64
N VAL A 151 13.87 0.40 -13.78
CA VAL A 151 14.52 -0.09 -12.56
C VAL A 151 13.49 -0.57 -11.54
N LEU A 152 12.31 0.06 -11.50
CA LEU A 152 11.23 -0.32 -10.59
C LEU A 152 10.33 -1.38 -11.21
N MET A 153 9.76 -1.10 -12.38
CA MET A 153 8.70 -1.94 -12.92
C MET A 153 9.19 -3.30 -13.40
N TYR A 154 10.35 -3.40 -14.05
CA TYR A 154 10.79 -4.71 -14.57
C TYR A 154 11.14 -5.71 -13.45
N PRO A 155 11.91 -5.33 -12.42
CA PRO A 155 12.15 -6.24 -11.30
C PRO A 155 10.89 -6.58 -10.52
N ILE A 156 9.99 -5.62 -10.27
CA ILE A 156 8.71 -5.87 -9.60
C ILE A 156 7.87 -6.91 -10.37
N LEU A 157 7.77 -6.78 -11.70
CA LEU A 157 7.04 -7.75 -12.53
C LEU A 157 7.70 -9.13 -12.51
N ALA A 158 9.03 -9.18 -12.55
CA ALA A 158 9.77 -10.44 -12.47
C ALA A 158 9.55 -11.14 -11.11
N LEU A 159 9.54 -10.37 -10.02
CA LEU A 159 9.28 -10.90 -8.68
C LEU A 159 7.85 -11.40 -8.53
N ILE A 160 6.84 -10.68 -9.05
CA ILE A 160 5.45 -11.16 -9.08
C ILE A 160 5.34 -12.44 -9.91
N LEU A 161 6.05 -12.54 -11.03
CA LEU A 161 6.08 -13.75 -11.85
C LEU A 161 6.71 -14.93 -11.11
N PHE A 162 7.79 -14.71 -10.35
CA PHE A 162 8.40 -15.76 -9.54
C PHE A 162 7.52 -16.22 -8.38
N ALA A 163 6.84 -15.29 -7.73
CA ALA A 163 5.84 -15.59 -6.72
C ALA A 163 4.68 -16.43 -7.30
N ALA A 164 4.30 -16.19 -8.57
CA ALA A 164 3.23 -16.93 -9.24
C ALA A 164 3.52 -18.44 -9.38
N PHE A 165 4.79 -18.88 -9.39
CA PHE A 165 5.13 -20.31 -9.44
C PHE A 165 4.88 -21.05 -8.11
N HIS A 166 4.68 -20.32 -7.01
CA HIS A 166 4.46 -20.87 -5.67
C HIS A 166 2.99 -20.85 -5.25
N MET A 167 2.09 -20.59 -6.20
CA MET A 167 0.65 -20.56 -5.93
C MET A 167 0.10 -21.98 -5.80
N ASP A 168 -0.75 -22.18 -4.79
CA ASP A 168 -1.61 -23.35 -4.71
C ASP A 168 -2.92 -23.06 -5.46
N ALA A 169 -3.20 -23.87 -6.49
CA ALA A 169 -4.42 -23.74 -7.29
C ALA A 169 -5.69 -24.02 -6.47
N GLY A 170 -5.60 -24.73 -5.34
CA GLY A 170 -6.69 -24.99 -4.41
C GLY A 170 -7.34 -23.72 -3.89
N TYR A 171 -6.54 -22.69 -3.56
CA TYR A 171 -7.05 -21.40 -3.07
C TYR A 171 -7.78 -20.57 -4.14
N LEU A 172 -7.60 -20.90 -5.43
CA LEU A 172 -8.28 -20.26 -6.55
C LEU A 172 -9.44 -21.10 -7.10
N ALA A 173 -9.88 -22.15 -6.38
CA ALA A 173 -10.93 -23.03 -6.84
C ALA A 173 -12.21 -22.27 -7.25
N PRO A 174 -12.86 -22.64 -8.39
CA PRO A 174 -14.03 -21.95 -8.91
C PRO A 174 -15.15 -21.85 -7.87
N GLY A 175 -15.72 -20.66 -7.71
CA GLY A 175 -16.85 -20.42 -6.81
C GLY A 175 -17.51 -19.07 -7.09
N THR A 176 -18.66 -18.83 -6.47
CA THR A 176 -19.40 -17.56 -6.61
C THR A 176 -19.06 -16.62 -5.47
N ALA A 177 -18.70 -15.38 -5.81
CA ALA A 177 -18.59 -14.30 -4.82
C ALA A 177 -19.98 -13.88 -4.31
N ARG A 178 -20.07 -13.49 -3.04
CA ARG A 178 -21.28 -12.91 -2.46
C ARG A 178 -21.35 -11.43 -2.85
N ILE A 179 -22.44 -11.05 -3.50
CA ILE A 179 -22.70 -9.65 -3.89
C ILE A 179 -23.48 -8.97 -2.77
N ASP A 180 -22.78 -8.70 -1.66
CA ASP A 180 -23.33 -8.00 -0.50
C ASP A 180 -22.96 -6.51 -0.52
N LEU A 181 -23.68 -5.70 0.26
CA LEU A 181 -23.44 -4.25 0.35
C LEU A 181 -22.02 -3.94 0.86
N GLU A 182 -21.46 -4.80 1.71
CA GLU A 182 -20.08 -4.71 2.20
C GLU A 182 -19.07 -4.88 1.07
N THR A 183 -19.21 -5.93 0.24
CA THR A 183 -18.37 -6.19 -0.94
C THR A 183 -18.43 -5.02 -1.93
N LEU A 184 -19.62 -4.44 -2.16
CA LEU A 184 -19.78 -3.26 -3.01
C LEU A 184 -19.10 -2.02 -2.43
N SER A 185 -19.25 -1.78 -1.12
CA SER A 185 -18.60 -0.69 -0.41
C SER A 185 -17.07 -0.78 -0.53
N LYS A 186 -16.52 -1.97 -0.31
CA LYS A 186 -15.09 -2.26 -0.45
C LYS A 186 -14.58 -2.07 -1.86
N GLY A 187 -15.36 -2.46 -2.87
CA GLY A 187 -15.04 -2.17 -4.27
C GLY A 187 -15.00 -0.67 -4.58
N GLY A 188 -15.81 0.15 -3.91
CA GLY A 188 -15.71 1.60 -3.92
C GLY A 188 -14.42 2.13 -3.25
N GLU A 189 -14.03 1.54 -2.10
CA GLU A 189 -12.78 1.88 -1.40
C GLU A 189 -11.53 1.60 -2.27
N MET A 190 -11.58 0.64 -3.21
CA MET A 190 -10.47 0.38 -4.15
C MET A 190 -10.09 1.57 -5.05
N VAL A 191 -10.98 2.56 -5.20
CA VAL A 191 -10.73 3.77 -6.01
C VAL A 191 -9.83 4.77 -5.28
N ILE A 192 -9.71 4.66 -3.96
CA ILE A 192 -9.02 5.64 -3.09
C ILE A 192 -7.62 6.01 -3.57
N PRO A 193 -6.67 5.08 -3.81
CA PRO A 193 -5.32 5.45 -4.27
C PRO A 193 -5.27 6.02 -5.69
N PHE A 194 -6.35 5.86 -6.46
CA PHE A 194 -6.45 6.39 -7.82
C PHE A 194 -7.01 7.83 -7.87
N GLY A 195 -7.33 8.47 -6.74
CA GLY A 195 -7.71 9.90 -6.71
C GLY A 195 -6.64 10.82 -7.31
N MET A 196 -5.36 10.43 -7.24
CA MET A 196 -4.25 11.13 -7.90
C MET A 196 -4.42 11.24 -9.44
N LEU A 197 -5.25 10.38 -10.07
CA LEU A 197 -5.56 10.47 -11.51
C LEU A 197 -6.18 11.80 -11.91
N VAL A 198 -6.95 12.43 -11.01
CA VAL A 198 -7.61 13.71 -11.26
C VAL A 198 -6.58 14.81 -11.53
N LEU A 199 -5.38 14.67 -10.95
CA LEU A 199 -4.27 15.62 -11.10
C LEU A 199 -3.69 15.64 -12.52
N PHE A 200 -4.00 14.66 -13.37
CA PHE A 200 -3.67 14.73 -14.79
C PHE A 200 -4.26 15.98 -15.47
N LEU A 201 -5.42 16.48 -15.01
CA LEU A 201 -6.00 17.72 -15.52
C LEU A 201 -5.05 18.91 -15.31
N LEU A 202 -4.26 18.92 -14.23
CA LEU A 202 -3.25 19.95 -13.98
C LEU A 202 -2.02 19.79 -14.89
N LEU A 203 -1.70 18.55 -15.27
CA LEU A 203 -0.55 18.23 -16.12
C LEU A 203 -0.79 18.49 -17.60
N LYS A 204 -2.02 18.33 -18.09
CA LYS A 204 -2.37 18.42 -19.52
C LYS A 204 -1.73 19.64 -20.23
N PRO A 205 -1.75 20.87 -19.69
CA PRO A 205 -1.17 22.04 -20.36
C PRO A 205 0.34 21.94 -20.62
N TYR A 206 1.03 21.09 -19.85
CA TYR A 206 2.47 20.87 -19.95
C TYR A 206 2.82 19.67 -20.84
N VAL A 207 1.85 18.96 -21.43
CA VAL A 207 2.13 17.84 -22.32
C VAL A 207 2.37 18.35 -23.75
N HIS A 208 3.44 17.88 -24.39
CA HIS A 208 3.80 18.29 -25.77
C HIS A 208 2.68 18.00 -26.77
N ASP A 209 2.13 16.79 -26.71
CA ASP A 209 1.02 16.31 -27.53
C ASP A 209 -0.09 15.83 -26.59
N PRO A 210 -1.14 16.64 -26.36
CA PRO A 210 -2.20 16.30 -25.41
C PRO A 210 -3.00 15.05 -25.78
N GLU A 211 -3.12 14.73 -27.07
CA GLU A 211 -3.84 13.53 -27.53
C GLU A 211 -3.05 12.26 -27.21
N LYS A 212 -1.76 12.25 -27.56
CA LYS A 212 -0.85 11.16 -27.15
C LYS A 212 -0.71 11.10 -25.64
N GLY A 213 -0.73 12.24 -24.95
CA GLY A 213 -0.75 12.33 -23.49
C GLY A 213 -1.95 11.61 -22.88
N GLY A 214 -3.16 11.88 -23.38
CA GLY A 214 -4.36 11.19 -22.92
C GLY A 214 -4.33 9.67 -23.18
N ARG A 215 -3.79 9.25 -24.33
CA ARG A 215 -3.58 7.81 -24.60
C ARG A 215 -2.57 7.19 -23.64
N ALA A 216 -1.47 7.89 -23.35
CA ALA A 216 -0.45 7.48 -22.40
C ALA A 216 -0.99 7.31 -20.96
N VAL A 217 -1.91 8.18 -20.52
CA VAL A 217 -2.62 8.00 -19.23
C VAL A 217 -3.43 6.71 -19.25
N SER A 218 -4.26 6.49 -20.28
CA SER A 218 -5.09 5.29 -20.38
C SER A 218 -4.23 4.02 -20.37
N GLU A 219 -3.17 3.97 -21.18
CA GLU A 219 -2.26 2.83 -21.20
C GLU A 219 -1.55 2.62 -19.86
N GLY A 220 -1.14 3.70 -19.19
CA GLY A 220 -0.49 3.64 -17.89
C GLY A 220 -1.41 3.11 -16.80
N VAL A 221 -2.66 3.58 -16.75
CA VAL A 221 -3.67 3.12 -15.80
C VAL A 221 -4.03 1.66 -16.05
N THR A 222 -4.32 1.29 -17.30
CA THR A 222 -4.63 -0.11 -17.65
C THR A 222 -3.48 -1.04 -17.26
N PHE A 223 -2.24 -0.63 -17.49
CA PHE A 223 -1.07 -1.41 -17.08
C PHE A 223 -0.98 -1.58 -15.55
N VAL A 224 -1.22 -0.53 -14.76
CA VAL A 224 -1.26 -0.61 -13.29
C VAL A 224 -2.37 -1.54 -12.81
N LEU A 225 -3.59 -1.40 -13.35
CA LEU A 225 -4.74 -2.22 -12.96
C LEU A 225 -4.50 -3.71 -13.24
N TRP A 226 -3.95 -4.07 -14.40
CA TRP A 226 -3.58 -5.45 -14.71
C TRP A 226 -2.46 -5.97 -13.81
N THR A 227 -1.44 -5.15 -13.53
CA THR A 227 -0.34 -5.57 -12.66
C THR A 227 -0.83 -5.83 -11.23
N LEU A 228 -1.71 -4.98 -10.70
CA LEU A 228 -2.32 -5.16 -9.38
C LEU A 228 -3.27 -6.38 -9.37
N LEU A 229 -4.02 -6.62 -10.45
CA LEU A 229 -4.85 -7.83 -10.57
C LEU A 229 -4.02 -9.09 -10.48
N ILE A 230 -2.90 -9.14 -11.22
CA ILE A 230 -1.97 -10.27 -11.18
C ILE A 230 -1.42 -10.42 -9.77
N LEU A 231 -0.91 -9.34 -9.16
CA LEU A 231 -0.41 -9.36 -7.79
C LEU A 231 -1.45 -9.94 -6.81
N PHE A 232 -2.72 -9.57 -6.95
CA PHE A 232 -3.78 -10.02 -6.05
C PHE A 232 -4.16 -11.47 -6.25
N VAL A 233 -4.21 -11.92 -7.50
CA VAL A 233 -4.40 -13.35 -7.80
C VAL A 233 -3.25 -14.17 -7.24
N VAL A 234 -2.00 -13.69 -7.34
CA VAL A 234 -0.84 -14.36 -6.73
C VAL A 234 -0.94 -14.36 -5.19
N LEU A 235 -1.31 -13.23 -4.58
CA LEU A 235 -1.48 -13.14 -3.13
C LEU A 235 -2.48 -14.17 -2.60
N ILE A 236 -3.66 -14.23 -3.21
CA ILE A 236 -4.72 -15.18 -2.82
C ILE A 236 -4.30 -16.61 -3.14
N GLY A 237 -3.66 -16.86 -4.28
CA GLY A 237 -3.15 -18.17 -4.63
C GLY A 237 -2.02 -18.65 -3.72
N THR A 238 -1.33 -17.75 -3.02
CA THR A 238 -0.20 -18.11 -2.14
C THR A 238 -0.59 -18.24 -0.68
N PHE A 239 -1.47 -17.35 -0.19
CA PHE A 239 -1.85 -17.27 1.23
C PHE A 239 -3.31 -17.67 1.51
N GLY A 240 -4.12 -17.90 0.47
CA GLY A 240 -5.56 -18.05 0.64
C GLY A 240 -6.25 -16.75 1.04
N GLY A 241 -7.57 -16.81 1.17
CA GLY A 241 -8.40 -15.65 1.54
C GLY A 241 -8.20 -15.21 2.99
N GLY A 242 -8.07 -16.17 3.92
CA GLY A 242 -7.84 -15.91 5.33
C GLY A 242 -6.44 -15.36 5.57
N GLY A 243 -5.43 -15.98 4.97
CA GLY A 243 -4.04 -15.54 5.09
C GLY A 243 -3.82 -14.10 4.60
N VAL A 244 -4.37 -13.68 3.46
CA VAL A 244 -4.18 -12.29 2.99
C VAL A 244 -4.70 -11.25 4.00
N ARG A 245 -5.75 -11.56 4.77
CA ARG A 245 -6.30 -10.64 5.78
C ARG A 245 -5.45 -10.56 7.04
N SER A 246 -4.74 -11.64 7.34
CA SER A 246 -4.03 -11.81 8.60
C SER A 246 -2.64 -11.13 8.54
N LEU A 247 -2.16 -10.81 7.33
CA LEU A 247 -0.79 -10.34 7.14
C LEU A 247 -0.62 -8.83 7.11
N PRO A 248 0.36 -8.28 7.85
CA PRO A 248 0.84 -6.93 7.62
C PRO A 248 1.55 -6.88 6.25
N TYR A 249 1.24 -5.84 5.47
CA TYR A 249 1.79 -5.61 4.12
C TYR A 249 1.84 -6.86 3.21
N PRO A 250 0.68 -7.48 2.85
CA PRO A 250 0.64 -8.76 2.15
C PRO A 250 1.52 -8.84 0.89
N ALA A 251 1.58 -7.75 0.12
CA ALA A 251 2.39 -7.67 -1.10
C ALA A 251 3.91 -7.83 -0.85
N VAL A 252 4.41 -7.37 0.30
CA VAL A 252 5.83 -7.51 0.69
C VAL A 252 6.07 -8.90 1.25
N THR A 253 5.18 -9.37 2.11
CA THR A 253 5.24 -10.70 2.72
C THR A 253 5.18 -11.82 1.67
N LEU A 254 4.50 -11.60 0.55
CA LEU A 254 4.56 -12.50 -0.61
C LEU A 254 5.98 -12.74 -1.12
N MET A 255 6.85 -11.73 -1.03
CA MET A 255 8.21 -11.83 -1.54
C MET A 255 9.16 -12.50 -0.54
N SER A 256 8.85 -12.50 0.76
CA SER A 256 9.62 -13.27 1.75
C SER A 256 9.29 -14.76 1.68
N SER A 257 8.08 -15.12 1.26
CA SER A 257 7.65 -16.53 1.11
C SER A 257 8.01 -17.17 -0.25
N THR A 258 8.60 -16.42 -1.18
CA THR A 258 8.95 -16.92 -2.52
C THR A 258 10.39 -17.43 -2.57
N GLU A 259 10.60 -18.72 -2.84
CA GLU A 259 11.94 -19.29 -3.04
C GLU A 259 12.36 -19.24 -4.51
N ILE A 260 13.30 -18.36 -4.88
CA ILE A 260 13.81 -18.33 -6.25
C ILE A 260 14.81 -19.48 -6.47
N PRO A 261 14.63 -20.33 -7.51
CA PRO A 261 15.53 -21.42 -7.82
C PRO A 261 16.98 -20.92 -7.97
N GLY A 262 17.90 -21.49 -7.19
CA GLY A 262 19.33 -21.16 -7.22
C GLY A 262 19.89 -20.53 -5.95
N GLY A 263 19.06 -20.19 -4.95
CA GLY A 263 19.49 -19.89 -3.58
C GLY A 263 20.45 -18.71 -3.39
N PHE A 264 20.65 -17.88 -4.42
CA PHE A 264 21.65 -16.82 -4.44
C PHE A 264 21.30 -15.64 -3.49
N LEU A 265 20.01 -15.41 -3.21
CA LEU A 265 19.52 -14.40 -2.25
C LEU A 265 18.31 -14.96 -1.48
N GLN A 266 18.34 -14.86 -0.15
CA GLN A 266 17.29 -15.34 0.78
C GLN A 266 16.33 -14.23 1.25
N ARG A 267 16.58 -12.96 0.90
CA ARG A 267 15.80 -11.78 1.34
C ARG A 267 15.29 -10.94 0.16
N TRP A 268 14.45 -11.54 -0.68
CA TRP A 268 13.84 -10.85 -1.84
C TRP A 268 12.82 -9.79 -1.45
N ASP A 269 12.20 -9.97 -0.29
CA ASP A 269 11.36 -8.98 0.41
C ASP A 269 12.07 -7.63 0.58
N VAL A 270 13.34 -7.60 1.00
CA VAL A 270 14.09 -6.34 1.18
C VAL A 270 14.29 -5.61 -0.14
N ILE A 271 14.63 -6.35 -1.20
CA ILE A 271 14.82 -5.78 -2.55
C ILE A 271 13.48 -5.22 -3.05
N PHE A 272 12.41 -6.01 -2.94
CA PHE A 272 11.08 -5.60 -3.35
C PHE A 272 10.60 -4.37 -2.59
N THR A 273 10.77 -4.36 -1.26
CA THR A 273 10.44 -3.23 -0.40
C THR A 273 11.26 -1.99 -0.77
N GLY A 274 12.57 -2.12 -1.00
CA GLY A 274 13.39 -1.00 -1.47
C GLY A 274 12.91 -0.41 -2.80
N LEU A 275 12.47 -1.26 -3.74
CA LEU A 275 11.88 -0.83 -5.01
C LEU A 275 10.52 -0.12 -4.78
N LEU A 276 9.65 -0.64 -3.91
CA LEU A 276 8.37 -0.01 -3.58
C LEU A 276 8.56 1.33 -2.85
N MET A 277 9.48 1.39 -1.88
CA MET A 277 9.87 2.62 -1.18
C MET A 277 10.37 3.68 -2.15
N THR A 278 11.10 3.28 -3.20
CA THR A 278 11.48 4.19 -4.29
C THR A 278 10.24 4.78 -4.98
N GLY A 279 9.22 3.96 -5.24
CA GLY A 279 7.92 4.42 -5.74
C GLY A 279 7.22 5.39 -4.77
N LEU A 280 7.24 5.09 -3.47
CA LEU A 280 6.65 5.93 -2.42
C LEU A 280 7.28 7.32 -2.36
N PHE A 281 8.63 7.44 -2.39
CA PHE A 281 9.24 8.79 -2.38
C PHE A 281 8.89 9.58 -3.64
N LEU A 282 8.80 8.92 -4.81
CA LEU A 282 8.39 9.58 -6.05
C LEU A 282 6.96 10.10 -5.94
N SER A 283 6.06 9.33 -5.34
CA SER A 283 4.69 9.76 -5.02
C SER A 283 4.66 10.92 -4.02
N ALA A 284 5.48 10.89 -2.96
CA ALA A 284 5.58 11.97 -2.00
C ALA A 284 6.02 13.29 -2.66
N GLY A 285 7.05 13.23 -3.51
CA GLY A 285 7.51 14.39 -4.27
C GLY A 285 6.48 14.87 -5.31
N ALA A 286 5.69 13.94 -5.88
CA ALA A 286 4.57 14.28 -6.75
C ALA A 286 3.50 15.08 -5.98
N CYS A 287 3.07 14.63 -4.79
CA CYS A 287 2.11 15.34 -3.94
C CYS A 287 2.57 16.77 -3.62
N LEU A 288 3.83 16.97 -3.18
CA LEU A 288 4.40 18.30 -2.94
C LEU A 288 4.40 19.18 -4.20
N SER A 289 4.73 18.60 -5.34
CA SER A 289 4.74 19.30 -6.62
C SER A 289 3.33 19.73 -7.05
N TYR A 290 2.32 18.87 -6.86
CA TYR A 290 0.93 19.19 -7.18
C TYR A 290 0.36 20.23 -6.22
N MET A 291 0.65 20.13 -4.92
CA MET A 291 0.29 21.16 -3.94
C MET A 291 0.93 22.52 -4.28
N LYS A 292 2.21 22.54 -4.67
CA LYS A 292 2.89 23.74 -5.20
C LYS A 292 2.14 24.32 -6.40
N LEU A 293 1.77 23.46 -7.35
CA LEU A 293 1.06 23.89 -8.57
C LEU A 293 -0.35 24.41 -8.25
N LEU A 294 -1.06 23.78 -7.32
CA LEU A 294 -2.38 24.18 -6.81
C LEU A 294 -2.35 25.54 -6.11
N ALA A 295 -1.31 25.80 -5.33
CA ALA A 295 -1.13 27.04 -4.59
C ALA A 295 -0.55 28.20 -5.45
N LYS A 296 0.07 27.89 -6.60
CA LYS A 296 0.73 28.87 -7.47
C LYS A 296 -0.09 30.12 -7.80
N PRO A 297 -1.41 30.06 -8.09
CA PRO A 297 -2.22 31.25 -8.37
C PRO A 297 -2.31 32.24 -7.20
N PHE A 298 -2.09 31.77 -5.97
CA PHE A 298 -2.19 32.58 -4.74
C PHE A 298 -0.83 33.12 -4.28
N LEU A 299 0.26 32.75 -4.95
CA LEU A 299 1.61 33.12 -4.56
C LEU A 299 2.18 34.31 -5.33
N ARG A 300 2.98 35.12 -4.62
CA ARG A 300 3.90 36.09 -5.25
C ARG A 300 5.06 35.34 -5.91
N ARG A 301 5.47 35.78 -7.10
CA ARG A 301 6.63 35.22 -7.83
C ARG A 301 7.87 35.18 -6.91
N GLY A 302 8.65 34.10 -7.00
CA GLY A 302 9.88 33.90 -6.22
C GLY A 302 9.70 33.26 -4.84
N LYS A 303 8.46 33.08 -4.35
CA LYS A 303 8.20 32.39 -3.06
C LYS A 303 7.91 30.88 -3.19
N GLU A 304 7.98 30.32 -4.39
CA GLU A 304 7.65 28.91 -4.65
C GLU A 304 8.49 27.94 -3.82
N ARG A 305 9.80 28.19 -3.70
CA ARG A 305 10.71 27.37 -2.87
C ARG A 305 10.28 27.34 -1.41
N ASN A 306 10.01 28.51 -0.83
CA ASN A 306 9.66 28.65 0.58
C ASN A 306 8.30 28.03 0.89
N LEU A 307 7.35 28.08 -0.06
CA LEU A 307 6.09 27.36 0.08
C LEU A 307 6.30 25.86 0.10
N THR A 308 7.04 25.30 -0.86
CA THR A 308 7.30 23.86 -0.88
C THR A 308 8.01 23.41 0.39
N LEU A 309 8.91 24.24 0.94
CA LEU A 309 9.54 23.97 2.24
C LEU A 309 8.51 23.98 3.37
N ALA A 310 7.67 25.00 3.45
CA ALA A 310 6.62 25.10 4.46
C ALA A 310 5.64 23.91 4.38
N LEU A 311 5.22 23.51 3.18
CA LEU A 311 4.34 22.35 2.97
C LEU A 311 5.01 21.03 3.34
N CYS A 312 6.30 20.88 3.03
CA CYS A 312 7.08 19.72 3.43
C CYS A 312 7.19 19.62 4.96
N ILE A 313 7.54 20.72 5.64
CA ILE A 313 7.60 20.78 7.11
C ILE A 313 6.21 20.52 7.73
N LEU A 314 5.15 21.15 7.22
CA LEU A 314 3.79 20.94 7.71
C LEU A 314 3.33 19.49 7.53
N GLY A 315 3.60 18.87 6.37
CA GLY A 315 3.24 17.48 6.12
C GLY A 315 4.06 16.51 6.99
N LEU A 316 5.35 16.80 7.20
CA LEU A 316 6.20 16.04 8.10
C LEU A 316 5.70 16.15 9.55
N LEU A 317 5.42 17.35 10.05
CA LEU A 317 4.84 17.57 11.39
C LEU A 317 3.49 16.88 11.55
N ALA A 318 2.63 16.92 10.54
CA ALA A 318 1.35 16.21 10.58
C ALA A 318 1.55 14.68 10.60
N ALA A 319 2.55 14.16 9.89
CA ALA A 319 2.90 12.74 9.93
C ALA A 319 3.50 12.32 11.29
N PHE A 320 4.26 13.20 11.95
CA PHE A 320 4.68 13.03 13.35
C PHE A 320 3.47 12.99 14.30
N LEU A 321 2.55 13.95 14.16
CA LEU A 321 1.35 14.06 15.01
C LEU A 321 0.36 12.90 14.86
N ALA A 322 0.35 12.24 13.70
CA ALA A 322 -0.46 11.03 13.50
C ALA A 322 -0.05 9.89 14.45
N GLY A 323 1.20 9.89 14.94
CA GLY A 323 1.74 8.95 15.92
C GLY A 323 2.04 7.57 15.34
N ASN A 324 1.04 6.89 14.77
CA ASN A 324 1.12 5.50 14.33
C ASN A 324 0.68 5.34 12.87
N TYR A 325 1.17 4.27 12.21
CA TYR A 325 0.76 3.84 10.87
C TYR A 325 -0.77 3.77 10.72
N GLU A 326 -1.43 3.05 11.62
CA GLU A 326 -2.85 2.75 11.55
C GLU A 326 -3.71 4.02 11.58
N LYS A 327 -3.36 4.98 12.44
CA LYS A 327 -4.05 6.28 12.50
C LYS A 327 -3.89 7.05 11.20
N ALA A 328 -2.71 7.04 10.59
CA ALA A 328 -2.49 7.65 9.29
C ALA A 328 -3.28 6.94 8.17
N LEU A 329 -3.34 5.60 8.20
CA LEU A 329 -4.14 4.80 7.26
C LEU A 329 -5.64 5.07 7.43
N GLN A 330 -6.15 5.10 8.67
CA GLN A 330 -7.54 5.43 8.97
C GLN A 330 -7.89 6.84 8.51
N LEU A 331 -7.03 7.83 8.78
CA LEU A 331 -7.23 9.19 8.30
C LEU A 331 -7.27 9.23 6.77
N TYR A 332 -6.36 8.52 6.10
CA TYR A 332 -6.33 8.40 4.65
C TYR A 332 -7.60 7.74 4.08
N GLN A 333 -8.08 6.65 4.67
CA GLN A 333 -9.30 5.96 4.25
C GLN A 333 -10.57 6.79 4.51
N VAL A 334 -10.71 7.36 5.71
CA VAL A 334 -11.92 8.09 6.12
C VAL A 334 -11.95 9.46 5.46
N LEU A 335 -10.95 10.31 5.72
CA LEU A 335 -10.95 11.67 5.17
C LEU A 335 -10.66 11.66 3.66
N GLY A 336 -9.66 10.89 3.23
CA GLY A 336 -9.30 10.79 1.82
C GLY A 336 -10.36 10.05 1.02
N GLY A 337 -10.74 8.86 1.47
CA GLY A 337 -11.62 7.98 0.73
C GLY A 337 -13.11 8.26 0.85
N ARG A 338 -13.62 8.59 2.05
CA ARG A 338 -15.07 8.79 2.26
C ARG A 338 -15.51 10.25 2.12
N VAL A 339 -14.59 11.20 2.16
CA VAL A 339 -14.91 12.63 2.04
C VAL A 339 -14.30 13.25 0.79
N LEU A 340 -12.97 13.30 0.69
CA LEU A 340 -12.27 14.05 -0.35
C LEU A 340 -12.49 13.42 -1.73
N LEU A 341 -12.34 12.11 -1.89
CA LEU A 341 -12.52 11.43 -3.17
C LEU A 341 -13.96 11.55 -3.72
N PRO A 342 -15.05 11.34 -2.95
CA PRO A 342 -16.40 11.60 -3.42
C PRO A 342 -16.62 13.06 -3.85
N LEU A 343 -16.02 14.02 -3.14
CA LEU A 343 -16.06 15.43 -3.54
C LEU A 343 -15.31 15.65 -4.86
N GLU A 344 -14.13 15.05 -5.07
CA GLU A 344 -13.41 15.11 -6.34
C GLU A 344 -14.27 14.55 -7.48
N ILE A 345 -14.85 13.36 -7.30
CA ILE A 345 -15.72 12.71 -8.27
C ILE A 345 -16.95 13.59 -8.55
N LEU A 346 -17.57 14.16 -7.51
CA LEU A 346 -18.72 15.07 -7.65
C LEU A 346 -18.36 16.28 -8.51
N PHE A 347 -17.22 16.93 -8.25
CA PHE A 347 -16.76 18.05 -9.07
C PHE A 347 -16.48 17.65 -10.52
N LEU A 348 -15.90 16.46 -10.75
CA LEU A 348 -15.68 15.93 -12.11
C LEU A 348 -16.99 15.64 -12.84
N VAL A 349 -17.96 15.03 -12.17
CA VAL A 349 -19.29 14.76 -12.74
C VAL A 349 -20.00 16.07 -13.07
N LEU A 350 -19.94 17.07 -12.19
CA LEU A 350 -20.49 18.41 -12.46
C LEU A 350 -19.84 19.06 -13.69
N LEU A 351 -18.51 19.04 -13.78
CA LEU A 351 -17.78 19.53 -14.95
C LEU A 351 -18.20 18.78 -16.23
N TRP A 352 -18.36 17.46 -16.14
CA TRP A 352 -18.76 16.60 -17.25
C TRP A 352 -20.18 16.93 -17.75
N ILE A 353 -21.14 17.10 -16.83
CA ILE A 353 -22.51 17.50 -17.14
C ILE A 353 -22.53 18.89 -17.80
N ILE A 354 -21.80 19.86 -17.26
CA ILE A 354 -21.72 21.22 -17.81
C ILE A 354 -21.13 21.20 -19.24
N GLU A 355 -20.09 20.42 -19.47
CA GLU A 355 -19.45 20.33 -20.79
C GLU A 355 -20.36 19.64 -21.83
N ARG A 356 -21.08 18.58 -21.41
CA ARG A 356 -22.00 17.82 -22.28
C ARG A 356 -23.24 18.64 -22.65
N THR A 357 -23.76 19.44 -21.72
CA THR A 357 -24.89 20.35 -21.97
C THR A 357 -24.50 21.55 -22.83
N GLY A 358 -23.28 22.08 -22.66
CA GLY A 358 -22.72 23.12 -23.54
C GLY A 358 -22.52 22.64 -24.97
N SER A 359 -21.90 21.47 -25.15
CA SER A 359 -21.61 20.89 -26.48
C SER A 359 -22.86 20.52 -27.28
N ARG A 360 -23.97 20.18 -26.61
CA ARG A 360 -25.26 19.92 -27.27
C ARG A 360 -25.92 21.18 -27.81
N ARG A 361 -25.73 22.33 -27.15
CA ARG A 361 -26.30 23.62 -27.55
C ARG A 361 -25.52 24.27 -28.70
N GLU A 362 -24.18 24.19 -28.68
CA GLU A 362 -23.34 24.63 -29.81
C GLU A 362 -23.65 23.86 -31.10
N ARG A 363 -24.07 22.59 -30.99
CA ARG A 363 -24.51 21.77 -32.15
C ARG A 363 -25.96 22.03 -32.61
N GLN A 364 -26.82 22.63 -31.78
CA GLN A 364 -28.26 22.81 -32.08
C GLN A 364 -28.66 24.24 -32.47
N GLY A 365 -27.74 25.20 -32.49
CA GLY A 365 -28.05 26.54 -32.99
C GLY A 365 -26.99 27.56 -32.67
N GLY A 366 -26.06 27.78 -33.61
CA GLY A 366 -25.26 29.00 -33.66
C GLY A 366 -26.18 30.17 -33.99
N GLY A 367 -26.75 30.79 -32.97
CA GLY A 367 -27.64 31.93 -33.08
C GLY A 367 -27.38 32.89 -31.95
N GLN A 368 -26.88 34.06 -32.32
CA GLN A 368 -26.60 35.25 -31.52
C GLN A 368 -27.79 35.58 -30.59
N ARG A 369 -27.75 35.11 -29.34
CA ARG A 369 -28.66 35.53 -28.27
C ARG A 369 -27.91 35.75 -26.94
N ASP A 370 -27.90 37.01 -26.57
CA ASP A 370 -28.16 37.56 -25.24
C ASP A 370 -27.10 37.38 -24.14
N GLY A 371 -26.23 38.41 -24.04
CA GLY A 371 -25.35 38.62 -22.90
C GLY A 371 -26.07 38.74 -21.54
N GLU A 372 -27.39 38.95 -21.53
CA GLU A 372 -28.24 38.88 -20.33
C GLU A 372 -28.45 37.43 -19.87
N GLU A 373 -28.64 36.49 -20.81
CA GLU A 373 -28.79 35.07 -20.51
C GLU A 373 -27.47 34.46 -20.02
N GLU A 374 -26.32 34.92 -20.54
CA GLU A 374 -24.99 34.55 -20.01
C GLU A 374 -24.74 35.08 -18.61
N ARG A 375 -25.16 36.33 -18.30
CA ARG A 375 -25.06 36.91 -16.95
C ARG A 375 -25.91 36.13 -15.95
N LEU A 376 -27.15 35.80 -16.29
CA LEU A 376 -28.06 35.03 -15.44
C LEU A 376 -27.54 33.59 -15.20
N LYS A 377 -26.91 32.99 -16.22
CA LYS A 377 -26.22 31.69 -16.11
C LYS A 377 -24.97 31.77 -15.23
N ALA A 378 -24.19 32.86 -15.33
CA ALA A 378 -23.04 33.09 -14.46
C ALA A 378 -23.46 33.24 -12.99
N GLU A 379 -24.54 33.98 -12.73
CA GLU A 379 -25.08 34.16 -11.39
C GLU A 379 -25.63 32.84 -10.81
N LYS A 380 -26.32 32.04 -11.62
CA LYS A 380 -26.81 30.71 -11.20
C LYS A 380 -25.65 29.74 -10.91
N ARG A 381 -24.58 29.78 -11.69
CA ARG A 381 -23.34 28.99 -11.45
C ARG A 381 -22.64 29.43 -10.16
N GLU A 382 -22.60 30.73 -9.89
CA GLU A 382 -22.04 31.25 -8.64
C GLU A 382 -22.86 30.82 -7.42
N LYS A 383 -24.20 30.82 -7.51
CA LYS A 383 -25.09 30.31 -6.45
C LYS A 383 -24.87 28.81 -6.18
N VAL A 384 -24.74 28.00 -7.23
CA VAL A 384 -24.40 26.56 -7.08
C VAL A 384 -23.03 26.38 -6.42
N GLY A 385 -22.03 27.17 -6.83
CA GLY A 385 -20.70 27.14 -6.22
C GLY A 385 -20.69 27.51 -4.73
N LYS A 386 -21.55 28.47 -4.31
CA LYS A 386 -21.71 28.86 -2.90
C LYS A 386 -22.40 27.77 -2.07
N ILE A 387 -23.48 27.18 -2.57
CA ILE A 387 -24.18 26.07 -1.88
C ILE A 387 -23.23 24.88 -1.71
N LEU A 388 -22.48 24.53 -2.75
CA LEU A 388 -21.52 23.43 -2.70
C LEU A 388 -20.36 23.69 -1.73
N GLY A 389 -19.93 24.95 -1.61
CA GLY A 389 -18.95 25.37 -0.61
C GLY A 389 -19.42 25.14 0.82
N ILE A 390 -20.68 25.48 1.10
CA ILE A 390 -21.28 25.27 2.43
C ILE A 390 -21.36 23.77 2.75
N VAL A 391 -21.81 22.93 1.82
CA VAL A 391 -21.87 21.47 2.01
C VAL A 391 -20.49 20.87 2.27
N THR A 392 -19.48 21.34 1.53
CA THR A 392 -18.10 20.85 1.65
C THR A 392 -17.47 21.22 3.01
N VAL A 393 -17.65 22.48 3.45
CA VAL A 393 -17.13 22.96 4.74
C VAL A 393 -17.82 22.24 5.91
N THR A 394 -19.14 22.05 5.83
CA THR A 394 -19.90 21.34 6.88
C THR A 394 -19.49 19.87 6.99
N ALA A 395 -19.27 19.17 5.86
CA ALA A 395 -18.82 17.78 5.87
C ALA A 395 -17.41 17.61 6.48
N VAL A 396 -16.51 18.56 6.22
CA VAL A 396 -15.13 18.52 6.75
C VAL A 396 -15.09 18.87 8.25
N CYS A 397 -15.89 19.83 8.71
CA CYS A 397 -15.91 20.23 10.13
C CYS A 397 -16.49 19.18 11.07
N VAL A 398 -17.41 18.33 10.59
CA VAL A 398 -18.09 17.31 11.43
C VAL A 398 -17.18 16.10 11.74
N LEU A 399 -16.11 15.87 10.97
CA LEU A 399 -15.30 14.64 11.04
C LEU A 399 -13.92 14.80 11.72
N VAL A 400 -13.52 16.01 12.14
CA VAL A 400 -12.14 16.33 12.58
C VAL A 400 -11.99 16.39 14.13
N LEU A 401 -13.00 15.97 14.91
CA LEU A 401 -12.98 16.07 16.37
C LEU A 401 -12.93 14.70 17.07
N SER A 402 -11.75 14.07 17.12
CA SER A 402 -11.41 13.08 18.14
C SER A 402 -9.88 12.98 18.34
N GLY A 403 -9.44 13.27 19.57
CA GLY A 403 -8.03 13.40 19.95
C GLY A 403 -7.35 12.08 20.33
N CYS A 404 -6.01 12.13 20.39
CA CYS A 404 -5.12 11.02 20.76
C CYS A 404 -4.36 11.34 22.05
N SER A 405 -4.18 10.33 22.92
CA SER A 405 -3.10 10.26 23.92
C SER A 405 -1.96 9.39 23.38
N GLY A 406 -0.73 9.62 23.87
CA GLY A 406 0.49 8.91 23.44
C GLY A 406 1.31 8.40 24.63
N ARG A 407 2.36 7.61 24.32
CA ARG A 407 3.51 7.31 25.20
C ARG A 407 4.67 6.66 24.42
N GLU A 408 5.86 6.73 25.01
CA GLU A 408 7.21 6.69 24.39
C GLU A 408 7.92 5.30 24.41
N LEU A 409 9.10 5.28 23.77
CA LEU A 409 9.92 4.15 23.29
C LEU A 409 10.98 3.61 24.28
N GLU A 410 11.41 2.35 24.07
CA GLU A 410 12.56 1.69 24.72
C GLU A 410 13.40 0.84 23.73
N ASP A 411 14.68 0.61 24.09
CA ASP A 411 15.87 0.24 23.28
C ASP A 411 16.12 -1.30 23.19
N ARG A 412 16.76 -1.86 22.12
CA ARG A 412 16.67 -3.30 21.67
C ARG A 412 17.99 -4.13 21.50
N LYS A 413 17.94 -5.50 21.40
CA LYS A 413 18.98 -6.58 21.34
C LYS A 413 18.49 -7.84 20.59
N PHE A 414 19.33 -8.51 19.80
CA PHE A 414 18.92 -9.53 18.82
C PHE A 414 18.99 -11.02 19.28
N SER A 415 18.06 -11.88 18.79
CA SER A 415 18.02 -13.35 18.97
C SER A 415 17.83 -14.12 17.65
N SER A 416 18.39 -15.34 17.53
CA SER A 416 18.42 -16.17 16.30
C SER A 416 17.57 -17.45 16.33
N VAL A 417 17.03 -17.85 17.50
CA VAL A 417 16.06 -18.95 17.66
C VAL A 417 15.06 -18.58 18.75
N VAL A 418 13.78 -18.83 18.51
CA VAL A 418 12.71 -18.64 19.49
C VAL A 418 12.20 -19.98 19.98
N VAL A 419 12.23 -20.15 21.30
CA VAL A 419 11.79 -21.36 21.99
C VAL A 419 10.54 -21.03 22.77
N VAL A 420 9.39 -21.50 22.31
CA VAL A 420 8.07 -21.20 22.87
C VAL A 420 7.76 -22.20 23.98
N PRO A 421 7.61 -21.79 25.26
CA PRO A 421 7.28 -22.69 26.37
C PRO A 421 5.81 -23.15 26.41
N SER A 422 5.52 -24.11 27.29
CA SER A 422 4.17 -24.66 27.52
C SER A 422 3.20 -23.74 28.28
N GLU A 423 3.68 -22.56 28.71
CA GLU A 423 2.96 -21.49 29.41
C GLU A 423 2.63 -20.32 28.44
N ASP A 424 1.73 -19.42 28.84
CA ASP A 424 1.27 -18.22 28.10
C ASP A 424 2.43 -17.48 27.42
N ILE A 425 2.35 -17.39 26.08
CA ILE A 425 3.44 -16.87 25.25
C ILE A 425 3.63 -15.37 25.47
N GLU A 426 2.54 -14.61 25.65
CA GLU A 426 2.57 -13.16 25.79
C GLU A 426 3.19 -12.79 27.15
N ALA A 427 2.71 -13.41 28.23
CA ALA A 427 3.26 -13.22 29.57
C ALA A 427 4.73 -13.64 29.68
N ARG A 428 5.13 -14.67 28.93
CA ARG A 428 6.51 -15.14 28.92
C ARG A 428 7.43 -14.25 28.10
N MET A 429 7.00 -13.79 26.93
CA MET A 429 7.77 -12.88 26.09
C MET A 429 7.94 -11.54 26.82
N ASP A 430 6.92 -11.08 27.55
CA ASP A 430 6.99 -9.95 28.48
C ASP A 430 7.98 -10.19 29.64
N LEU A 431 8.00 -11.39 30.22
CA LEU A 431 8.98 -11.75 31.26
C LEU A 431 10.42 -11.79 30.71
N LEU A 432 10.63 -12.29 29.50
CA LEU A 432 11.93 -12.31 28.83
C LEU A 432 12.40 -10.89 28.48
N GLN A 433 11.46 -10.03 28.09
CA GLN A 433 11.66 -8.60 27.90
C GLN A 433 12.01 -7.90 29.22
N GLN A 434 11.30 -8.18 30.33
CA GLN A 434 11.59 -7.63 31.66
C GLN A 434 12.93 -8.08 32.25
N GLN A 435 13.38 -9.29 31.89
CA GLN A 435 14.67 -9.84 32.34
C GLN A 435 15.85 -9.33 31.49
N SER A 436 15.59 -8.71 30.34
CA SER A 436 16.61 -8.16 29.46
C SER A 436 16.64 -6.64 29.58
N SER A 437 17.83 -6.05 29.76
CA SER A 437 17.99 -4.59 29.78
C SER A 437 17.88 -3.95 28.38
N GLN A 438 17.51 -4.74 27.37
CA GLN A 438 17.40 -4.40 25.96
C GLN A 438 16.26 -5.24 25.35
N PHE A 439 15.39 -4.63 24.56
CA PHE A 439 14.26 -5.25 23.90
C PHE A 439 14.63 -6.29 22.86
N LEU A 440 13.98 -7.45 22.82
CA LEU A 440 14.41 -8.55 21.97
C LEU A 440 13.99 -8.39 20.48
N ASP A 441 14.93 -8.44 19.53
CA ASP A 441 14.70 -8.41 18.06
C ASP A 441 14.80 -9.82 17.46
N TYR A 442 13.71 -10.25 16.79
CA TYR A 442 13.56 -11.60 16.22
C TYR A 442 13.78 -11.66 14.70
N GLY A 443 14.30 -10.60 14.09
CA GLY A 443 14.53 -10.52 12.65
C GLY A 443 15.57 -11.45 12.04
N HIS A 444 16.35 -12.11 12.89
CA HIS A 444 17.35 -13.11 12.50
C HIS A 444 16.94 -14.53 12.89
N VAL A 445 15.69 -14.73 13.28
CA VAL A 445 15.18 -16.05 13.63
C VAL A 445 15.10 -16.90 12.37
N LYS A 446 15.79 -18.05 12.41
CA LYS A 446 15.83 -19.02 11.31
C LYS A 446 14.94 -20.23 11.56
N ALA A 447 14.61 -20.50 12.82
CA ALA A 447 13.75 -21.60 13.24
C ALA A 447 12.98 -21.27 14.53
N ILE A 448 11.75 -21.76 14.63
CA ILE A 448 10.92 -21.74 15.83
C ILE A 448 10.88 -23.17 16.38
N LEU A 449 11.09 -23.32 17.69
CA LEU A 449 10.99 -24.62 18.37
C LEU A 449 9.85 -24.58 19.40
N LEU A 450 8.84 -25.42 19.20
CA LEU A 450 7.68 -25.57 20.07
C LEU A 450 7.88 -26.78 21.01
N TYR A 451 7.42 -26.69 22.26
CA TYR A 451 7.25 -27.91 23.06
C TYR A 451 6.22 -28.81 22.38
N GLU A 452 6.43 -30.13 22.40
CA GLU A 452 5.45 -31.07 21.84
C GLU A 452 4.04 -30.90 22.43
N GLU A 453 3.94 -30.51 23.70
CA GLU A 453 2.67 -30.25 24.38
C GLU A 453 1.91 -29.07 23.76
N VAL A 454 2.63 -28.02 23.32
CA VAL A 454 2.06 -26.86 22.63
C VAL A 454 1.67 -27.23 21.21
N ALA A 455 2.51 -28.00 20.51
CA ALA A 455 2.23 -28.45 19.16
C ALA A 455 1.02 -29.40 19.05
N LYS A 456 0.70 -30.13 20.13
CA LYS A 456 -0.44 -31.08 20.20
C LYS A 456 -1.74 -30.43 20.68
N ASP A 457 -1.68 -29.26 21.34
CA ASP A 457 -2.85 -28.55 21.86
C ASP A 457 -3.31 -27.49 20.84
N PRO A 458 -4.48 -27.65 20.20
CA PRO A 458 -4.95 -26.75 19.14
C PRO A 458 -5.09 -25.29 19.61
N ILE A 459 -5.53 -25.08 20.86
CA ILE A 459 -5.79 -23.75 21.41
C ILE A 459 -4.47 -23.03 21.67
N LYS A 460 -3.50 -23.72 22.27
CA LYS A 460 -2.17 -23.15 22.52
C LYS A 460 -1.39 -22.93 21.23
N LEU A 461 -1.52 -23.83 20.27
CA LEU A 461 -0.89 -23.67 18.96
C LEU A 461 -1.44 -22.43 18.24
N GLU A 462 -2.75 -22.21 18.30
CA GLU A 462 -3.40 -21.03 17.73
C GLU A 462 -2.92 -19.73 18.40
N GLU A 463 -2.88 -19.67 19.73
CA GLU A 463 -2.37 -18.53 20.49
C GLU A 463 -0.93 -18.15 20.08
N VAL A 464 -0.07 -19.16 19.94
CA VAL A 464 1.33 -18.99 19.54
C VAL A 464 1.46 -18.51 18.09
N LEU A 465 0.64 -19.02 17.19
CA LEU A 465 0.67 -18.64 15.78
C LEU A 465 0.09 -17.24 15.55
N LEU A 466 -0.95 -16.85 16.30
CA LEU A 466 -1.47 -15.48 16.31
C LEU A 466 -0.41 -14.48 16.77
N TYR A 467 0.34 -14.83 17.82
CA TYR A 467 1.46 -14.02 18.27
C TYR A 467 2.48 -13.79 17.14
N PHE A 468 2.95 -14.85 16.47
CA PHE A 468 3.93 -14.70 15.38
C PHE A 468 3.41 -13.93 14.17
N GLN A 469 2.11 -13.97 13.90
CA GLN A 469 1.48 -13.23 12.81
C GLN A 469 1.41 -11.71 13.10
N GLU A 470 1.14 -11.33 14.34
CA GLU A 470 1.09 -9.91 14.75
C GLU A 470 2.48 -9.24 14.78
N HIS A 471 3.54 -10.05 14.72
CA HIS A 471 4.93 -9.64 14.83
C HIS A 471 5.66 -9.82 13.47
N PRO A 472 5.67 -8.78 12.59
CA PRO A 472 6.24 -8.86 11.22
C PRO A 472 7.75 -9.15 11.17
N GLU A 473 8.44 -9.14 12.31
CA GLU A 473 9.84 -9.54 12.43
C GLU A 473 10.08 -11.02 12.07
N PHE A 474 9.07 -11.88 12.20
CA PHE A 474 9.14 -13.30 11.83
C PHE A 474 8.83 -13.50 10.34
N ALA A 475 9.82 -13.95 9.57
CA ALA A 475 9.59 -14.34 8.18
C ALA A 475 8.71 -15.61 8.11
N GLN A 476 7.80 -15.67 7.14
CA GLN A 476 6.85 -16.79 7.07
C GLN A 476 7.46 -18.11 6.62
N ASN A 477 8.60 -18.06 5.93
CA ASN A 477 9.37 -19.24 5.57
C ASN A 477 10.28 -19.72 6.72
N ILE A 478 10.13 -19.18 7.93
CA ILE A 478 10.80 -19.72 9.12
C ILE A 478 10.28 -21.13 9.38
N LEU A 479 11.22 -22.06 9.54
CA LEU A 479 10.91 -23.46 9.80
C LEU A 479 10.44 -23.64 11.25
N VAL A 480 9.36 -24.39 11.43
CA VAL A 480 8.81 -24.71 12.75
C VAL A 480 9.07 -26.19 13.06
N PHE A 481 9.62 -26.45 14.24
CA PHE A 481 9.90 -27.79 14.75
C PHE A 481 9.27 -27.98 16.13
N ALA A 482 8.94 -29.22 16.47
CA ALA A 482 8.51 -29.61 17.82
C ALA A 482 9.60 -30.43 18.53
N GLY A 483 9.75 -30.29 19.84
CA GLY A 483 10.72 -31.08 20.62
C GLY A 483 10.37 -31.19 22.09
N GLY A 484 11.09 -32.08 22.78
CA GLY A 484 10.99 -32.28 24.23
C GLY A 484 11.84 -31.29 25.04
N GLU A 485 11.69 -31.34 26.37
CA GLU A 485 12.38 -30.41 27.29
C GLU A 485 13.91 -30.43 27.17
N LYS A 486 14.49 -31.59 26.82
CA LYS A 486 15.94 -31.76 26.64
C LYS A 486 16.43 -31.06 25.37
N GLU A 487 15.67 -31.18 24.30
CA GLU A 487 15.95 -30.61 22.97
C GLU A 487 15.86 -29.08 23.01
N LEU A 488 14.83 -28.55 23.66
CA LEU A 488 14.64 -27.12 23.83
C LEU A 488 15.72 -26.49 24.73
N LYS A 489 16.27 -27.26 25.68
CA LYS A 489 17.42 -26.81 26.49
C LYS A 489 18.70 -26.70 25.67
N VAL A 490 18.97 -27.67 24.79
CA VAL A 490 20.10 -27.63 23.84
C VAL A 490 19.97 -26.44 22.88
N ALA A 491 18.76 -26.16 22.38
CA ALA A 491 18.50 -25.00 21.53
C ALA A 491 18.71 -23.65 22.24
N ARG A 492 18.38 -23.55 23.53
CA ARG A 492 18.62 -22.35 24.34
C ARG A 492 20.11 -22.10 24.61
N GLU A 493 20.85 -23.16 24.91
CA GLU A 493 22.29 -23.08 25.21
C GLU A 493 23.14 -22.77 23.96
N ASN A 494 22.65 -23.14 22.76
CA ASN A 494 23.35 -22.97 21.48
C ASN A 494 22.65 -22.01 20.49
N SER A 495 22.02 -20.96 21.02
CA SER A 495 21.08 -20.08 20.31
C SER A 495 21.61 -19.42 19.02
N ARG A 496 22.92 -19.18 18.90
CA ARG A 496 23.54 -18.49 17.75
C ARG A 496 23.78 -19.37 16.52
N GLY A 497 23.92 -20.70 16.69
CA GLY A 497 24.31 -21.62 15.61
C GLY A 497 23.23 -22.63 15.21
N ILE A 498 22.31 -22.94 16.13
CA ILE A 498 21.38 -24.06 15.95
C ILE A 498 20.30 -23.80 14.87
N GLY A 499 19.98 -22.53 14.58
CA GLY A 499 19.06 -22.17 13.50
C GLY A 499 19.60 -22.50 12.09
N ASP A 500 20.91 -22.39 11.88
CA ASP A 500 21.55 -22.82 10.62
C ASP A 500 21.60 -24.34 10.50
N GLU A 501 21.86 -25.04 11.61
CA GLU A 501 21.84 -26.51 11.65
C GLU A 501 20.45 -27.08 11.33
N LEU A 502 19.39 -26.49 11.88
CA LEU A 502 18.00 -26.88 11.58
C LEU A 502 17.61 -26.61 10.12
N GLY A 503 18.09 -25.49 9.55
CA GLY A 503 17.92 -25.20 8.12
C GLY A 503 18.62 -26.20 7.21
N ASP A 504 19.82 -26.65 7.57
CA ASP A 504 20.57 -27.66 6.81
C ASP A 504 19.97 -29.07 6.94
N LEU A 505 19.40 -29.41 8.11
CA LEU A 505 18.67 -30.67 8.32
C LEU A 505 17.44 -30.79 7.42
N TYR A 506 16.72 -29.68 7.24
CA TYR A 506 15.57 -29.61 6.34
C TYR A 506 15.98 -29.77 4.86
N LYS A 507 17.03 -29.07 4.41
CA LYS A 507 17.51 -29.12 3.01
C LYS A 507 18.08 -30.48 2.58
N ASN A 508 18.63 -31.25 3.51
CA ASN A 508 19.33 -32.51 3.22
C ASN A 508 18.44 -33.77 3.33
N GLN A 509 17.11 -33.63 3.34
CA GLN A 509 16.20 -34.78 3.43
C GLN A 509 16.16 -35.60 2.12
N PRO A 510 16.08 -36.94 2.19
CA PRO A 510 15.92 -37.79 1.02
C PRO A 510 14.55 -37.56 0.37
N LYS A 511 14.54 -37.06 -0.86
CA LYS A 511 13.33 -36.87 -1.69
C LYS A 511 12.64 -38.22 -1.93
N GLY A 512 11.65 -38.58 -1.11
CA GLY A 512 10.96 -39.87 -1.21
C GLY A 512 10.03 -40.28 -0.07
N LYS A 513 9.94 -39.50 1.03
CA LYS A 513 8.83 -39.59 2.00
C LYS A 513 8.16 -38.22 2.05
N GLU A 514 6.83 -38.21 2.15
CA GLU A 514 5.93 -37.05 2.14
C GLU A 514 6.57 -35.82 2.82
N ALA A 515 6.64 -34.71 2.10
CA ALA A 515 7.43 -33.54 2.49
C ALA A 515 6.97 -32.99 3.84
N LEU A 516 7.86 -33.06 4.84
CA LEU A 516 7.69 -32.45 6.14
C LEU A 516 8.18 -31.01 6.07
N SER A 517 7.36 -30.11 5.54
CA SER A 517 7.56 -28.67 5.63
C SER A 517 6.42 -28.08 6.46
N ALA A 518 6.72 -27.69 7.68
CA ALA A 518 5.83 -26.79 8.44
C ALA A 518 6.62 -25.52 8.65
N ASP A 519 6.72 -24.71 7.60
CA ASP A 519 7.11 -23.33 7.81
C ASP A 519 5.96 -22.56 8.46
N LEU A 520 6.24 -21.37 8.97
CA LEU A 520 5.24 -20.55 9.63
C LEU A 520 4.06 -20.23 8.70
N LYS A 521 4.29 -20.11 7.37
CA LYS A 521 3.25 -19.91 6.37
C LYS A 521 2.27 -21.08 6.35
N ASP A 522 2.75 -22.32 6.27
CA ASP A 522 1.92 -23.51 6.21
C ASP A 522 1.05 -23.66 7.48
N LEU A 523 1.64 -23.35 8.65
CA LEU A 523 0.92 -23.33 9.93
C LEU A 523 -0.14 -22.23 10.04
N LEU A 524 0.15 -21.04 9.55
CA LEU A 524 -0.84 -19.95 9.49
C LEU A 524 -1.96 -20.29 8.50
N ASN A 525 -1.63 -20.90 7.35
CA ASN A 525 -2.63 -21.36 6.38
C ASN A 525 -3.55 -22.43 7.01
N PHE A 526 -3.01 -23.35 7.82
CA PHE A 526 -3.82 -24.35 8.53
C PHE A 526 -4.90 -23.72 9.41
N ILE A 527 -4.56 -22.65 10.14
CA ILE A 527 -5.52 -21.92 10.99
C ILE A 527 -6.49 -21.09 10.15
N PHE A 528 -5.96 -20.25 9.25
CA PHE A 528 -6.74 -19.21 8.59
C PHE A 528 -7.56 -19.68 7.38
N ASN A 529 -7.13 -20.76 6.73
CA ASN A 529 -7.83 -21.33 5.58
C ASN A 529 -8.60 -22.61 5.94
N GLU A 530 -8.69 -22.95 7.22
CA GLU A 530 -9.48 -24.08 7.73
C GLU A 530 -9.02 -25.44 7.18
N GLU A 531 -7.71 -25.63 7.00
CA GLU A 531 -7.17 -26.88 6.46
C GLU A 531 -7.44 -28.05 7.44
N PRO A 532 -7.67 -29.27 6.92
CA PRO A 532 -8.09 -30.40 7.75
C PRO A 532 -6.98 -30.98 8.62
N GLU A 533 -5.73 -30.95 8.15
CA GLU A 533 -4.57 -31.48 8.87
C GLU A 533 -3.29 -30.73 8.52
N ILE A 534 -2.35 -30.69 9.47
CA ILE A 534 -0.97 -30.24 9.24
C ILE A 534 0.02 -31.15 9.99
N ARG A 535 1.23 -31.32 9.44
CA ARG A 535 2.28 -32.17 10.04
C ARG A 535 3.51 -31.34 10.41
N ILE A 536 3.82 -31.28 11.70
CA ILE A 536 4.97 -30.54 12.24
C ILE A 536 6.13 -31.53 12.47
N PRO A 537 7.34 -31.27 11.93
CA PRO A 537 8.50 -32.14 12.15
C PRO A 537 8.98 -32.11 13.61
N VAL A 538 9.35 -33.28 14.15
CA VAL A 538 9.86 -33.43 15.51
C VAL A 538 11.38 -33.54 15.50
N VAL A 539 12.05 -32.89 16.45
CA VAL A 539 13.50 -32.99 16.68
C VAL A 539 13.80 -33.76 17.96
N SER A 540 14.90 -34.50 17.96
CA SER A 540 15.40 -35.31 19.08
C SER A 540 16.89 -35.01 19.32
N ALA A 541 17.31 -35.01 20.59
CA ALA A 541 18.69 -34.68 20.95
C ALA A 541 19.63 -35.89 20.82
N ALA A 542 20.63 -35.78 19.94
CA ALA A 542 21.73 -36.72 19.81
C ALA A 542 23.04 -36.08 20.30
N GLY A 543 23.21 -35.96 21.62
CA GLY A 543 24.33 -35.23 22.23
C GLY A 543 24.11 -33.72 22.19
N GLU A 544 25.06 -32.96 21.64
CA GLU A 544 24.95 -31.49 21.46
C GLU A 544 24.24 -31.08 20.14
N LYS A 545 23.75 -32.05 19.35
CA LYS A 545 23.12 -31.82 18.04
C LYS A 545 21.67 -32.29 18.03
N LEU A 546 20.82 -31.58 17.28
CA LEU A 546 19.44 -31.97 17.01
C LEU A 546 19.38 -32.82 15.73
N ILE A 547 18.54 -33.85 15.73
CA ILE A 547 18.22 -34.68 14.56
C ILE A 547 16.71 -34.77 14.38
N LEU A 548 16.24 -34.99 13.14
CA LEU A 548 14.82 -35.20 12.85
C LEU A 548 14.36 -36.59 13.30
N ASP A 549 13.28 -36.65 14.07
CA ASP A 549 12.74 -37.86 14.70
C ASP A 549 11.21 -37.95 14.52
N GLY A 550 10.77 -37.96 13.26
CA GLY A 550 9.36 -38.11 12.89
C GLY A 550 8.59 -36.78 12.82
N SER A 551 7.26 -36.86 13.02
CA SER A 551 6.35 -35.72 12.87
C SER A 551 5.09 -35.87 13.71
N ILE A 552 4.55 -34.75 14.20
CA ILE A 552 3.25 -34.66 14.85
C ILE A 552 2.21 -34.26 13.81
N THR A 553 1.15 -35.06 13.63
CA THR A 553 -0.02 -34.67 12.84
C THR A 553 -1.03 -33.98 13.75
N VAL A 554 -1.34 -32.73 13.44
CA VAL A 554 -2.39 -31.95 14.10
C VAL A 554 -3.63 -31.98 13.21
N LEU A 555 -4.74 -32.46 13.76
CA LEU A 555 -6.04 -32.47 13.10
C LEU A 555 -6.88 -31.34 13.65
N ARG A 556 -7.62 -30.64 12.79
CA ARG A 556 -8.60 -29.65 13.25
C ARG A 556 -9.79 -30.38 13.87
N GLU A 557 -10.09 -30.13 15.15
CA GLU A 557 -11.34 -30.64 15.74
C GLU A 557 -12.50 -29.93 15.05
N ASN A 558 -13.40 -30.68 14.40
CA ASN A 558 -14.62 -30.14 13.82
C ASN A 558 -15.48 -29.52 14.95
N SER A 559 -15.42 -28.20 15.11
CA SER A 559 -16.34 -27.44 15.96
C SER A 559 -17.63 -27.11 15.22
#